data_AF-B8D377-F1
#
_entry.id   AF-B8D377-F1
#
_cell.length_a   1.000
_cell.length_b   1.000
_cell.length_c   1.000
_cell.angle_alpha   90.00
_cell.angle_beta   90.00
_cell.angle_gamma   90.00
#
_symmetry.space_group_name_H-M   'P 1'
#
loop_
_entity.id
_entity.type
_entity.pdbx_description
1 polymer ?
#
loop_
_entity_poly.entity_id
_entity_poly.type
_entity_poly.pdbx_seq_one_letter_code
_entity_poly.pdbx_strand_id
1 'polypeptide(L)'
;MNPVFETVSKEISILVNRLRDLKVPEYRISRIEEMIKALNSTRTPQIVARDLFNTYAGFISLVKELESGLDKGVDELEIYVFLDKIEEKLAEFINITRKSYVREKIQLSLPLLMTTISFALFILIDPVIPDIISLGFSILGMTIFYFNSTLGLLSVVANIVLNIMLSLYLNELRLDILFLEVIIAFSAVLHIYIIRESSSVGYIDQVVKSLKAVDTLVASYIKPMDVSAVASLLSTIQSHYSTDKIAELFRYKAVVMLMNGYSIEEVEKSLFRASPEKQIT
;
A
#
# COMPACT_ATOMS: atom_id res chain seq x y z
N MET A 1 9.77 -9.36 5.59
CA MET A 1 9.61 -7.90 5.70
C MET A 1 8.44 -7.54 4.79
N ASN A 2 7.85 -6.33 4.85
CA ASN A 2 6.60 -6.04 4.12
C ASN A 2 6.86 -6.08 2.60
N PRO A 3 6.16 -6.93 1.81
CA PRO A 3 6.51 -7.17 0.41
C PRO A 3 6.33 -5.95 -0.49
N VAL A 4 5.36 -5.07 -0.20
CA VAL A 4 5.15 -3.83 -0.97
C VAL A 4 6.37 -2.92 -0.86
N PHE A 5 6.93 -2.83 0.35
CA PHE A 5 8.08 -2.00 0.63
C PHE A 5 9.36 -2.54 -0.02
N GLU A 6 9.56 -3.85 0.03
CA GLU A 6 10.68 -4.52 -0.66
C GLU A 6 10.64 -4.23 -2.17
N THR A 7 9.46 -4.31 -2.78
CA THR A 7 9.29 -3.98 -4.20
C THR A 7 9.57 -2.51 -4.48
N VAL A 8 9.03 -1.55 -3.71
CA VAL A 8 9.33 -0.12 -3.90
C VAL A 8 10.84 0.16 -3.81
N SER A 9 11.50 -0.36 -2.77
CA SER A 9 12.94 -0.16 -2.60
C SER A 9 13.74 -0.74 -3.76
N LYS A 10 13.33 -1.89 -4.30
CA LYS A 10 13.96 -2.52 -5.45
C LYS A 10 13.80 -1.69 -6.72
N GLU A 11 12.58 -1.27 -7.04
CA GLU A 11 12.27 -0.50 -8.26
C GLU A 11 13.00 0.86 -8.26
N ILE A 12 13.06 1.56 -7.12
CA ILE A 12 13.84 2.80 -7.03
C ILE A 12 15.33 2.53 -7.20
N SER A 13 15.86 1.45 -6.64
CA SER A 13 17.28 1.11 -6.79
C SER A 13 17.65 0.84 -8.25
N ILE A 14 16.75 0.20 -9.01
CA ILE A 14 16.90 0.00 -10.45
C ILE A 14 16.90 1.34 -11.19
N LEU A 15 15.93 2.21 -10.88
CA LEU A 15 15.82 3.53 -11.48
C LEU A 15 17.08 4.38 -11.20
N VAL A 16 17.56 4.42 -9.97
CA VAL A 16 18.77 5.16 -9.55
C VAL A 16 19.99 4.73 -10.37
N ASN A 17 20.19 3.43 -10.58
CA ASN A 17 21.29 2.92 -11.38
C ASN A 17 21.17 3.37 -12.85
N ARG A 18 19.97 3.30 -13.43
CA ARG A 18 19.71 3.80 -14.80
C ARG A 18 19.98 5.30 -14.93
N LEU A 19 19.58 6.11 -13.95
CA LEU A 19 19.83 7.56 -13.97
C LEU A 19 21.32 7.89 -13.91
N ARG A 20 22.12 7.11 -13.16
CA ARG A 20 23.60 7.25 -13.16
C ARG A 20 24.20 6.98 -14.53
N ASP A 21 23.75 5.90 -15.19
CA ASP A 21 24.23 5.53 -16.53
C ASP A 21 23.97 6.65 -17.56
N LEU A 22 22.87 7.41 -17.35
CA LEU A 22 22.47 8.55 -18.17
C LEU A 22 23.09 9.89 -17.74
N LYS A 23 24.03 9.88 -16.79
CA LYS A 23 24.74 11.08 -16.30
C LYS A 23 23.83 12.17 -15.73
N VAL A 24 22.67 11.79 -15.17
CA VAL A 24 21.85 12.72 -14.38
C VAL A 24 22.69 13.27 -13.21
N PRO A 25 22.57 14.55 -12.84
CA PRO A 25 23.41 15.14 -11.80
C PRO A 25 23.35 14.38 -10.46
N GLU A 26 24.52 14.10 -9.87
CA GLU A 26 24.64 13.26 -8.67
C GLU A 26 23.84 13.81 -7.47
N TYR A 27 23.62 15.13 -7.38
CA TYR A 27 22.81 15.71 -6.30
C TYR A 27 21.34 15.26 -6.33
N ARG A 28 20.78 15.01 -7.53
CA ARG A 28 19.41 14.46 -7.68
C ARG A 28 19.35 12.99 -7.29
N ILE A 29 20.36 12.24 -7.73
CA ILE A 29 20.48 10.82 -7.43
C ILE A 29 20.63 10.62 -5.91
N SER A 30 21.49 11.42 -5.29
CA SER A 30 21.72 11.41 -3.84
C SER A 30 20.45 11.68 -3.04
N ARG A 31 19.60 12.61 -3.48
CA ARG A 31 18.30 12.88 -2.83
C ARG A 31 17.39 11.65 -2.83
N ILE A 32 17.25 10.98 -3.97
CA ILE A 32 16.43 9.77 -4.07
C ILE A 32 17.01 8.65 -3.20
N GLU A 33 18.33 8.48 -3.18
CA GLU A 33 19.00 7.52 -2.30
C GLU A 33 18.79 7.84 -0.80
N GLU A 34 18.79 9.11 -0.41
CA GLU A 34 18.43 9.53 0.95
C GLU A 34 16.99 9.17 1.29
N MET A 35 16.06 9.33 0.35
CA MET A 35 14.67 8.93 0.55
C MET A 35 14.51 7.40 0.66
N ILE A 36 15.31 6.61 -0.08
CA ILE A 36 15.36 5.15 0.09
C ILE A 36 15.91 4.79 1.48
N LYS A 37 16.96 5.46 1.96
CA LYS A 37 17.47 5.25 3.33
C LYS A 37 16.42 5.62 4.38
N ALA A 38 15.70 6.72 4.18
CA ALA A 38 14.60 7.13 5.04
C ALA A 38 13.43 6.13 5.00
N LEU A 39 13.16 5.56 3.83
CA LEU A 39 12.20 4.47 3.66
C LEU A 39 12.66 3.26 4.46
N ASN A 40 13.86 2.73 4.20
CA ASN A 40 14.48 1.55 4.85
C ASN A 40 14.62 1.64 6.37
N SER A 41 14.72 2.85 6.93
CA SER A 41 14.74 3.10 8.38
C SER A 41 13.35 3.26 9.00
N THR A 42 12.29 3.36 8.20
CA THR A 42 10.92 3.53 8.68
C THR A 42 10.35 2.19 9.16
N ARG A 43 9.72 2.17 10.34
CA ARG A 43 9.00 1.00 10.82
C ARG A 43 7.78 0.73 9.93
N THR A 44 7.66 -0.50 9.45
CA THR A 44 6.61 -0.90 8.51
C THR A 44 5.49 -1.66 9.23
N PRO A 45 4.23 -1.49 8.77
CA PRO A 45 3.11 -2.31 9.25
C PRO A 45 3.31 -3.77 8.84
N GLN A 46 2.87 -4.70 9.69
CA GLN A 46 2.87 -6.13 9.39
C GLN A 46 1.73 -6.48 8.43
N ILE A 47 0.63 -5.72 8.48
CA ILE A 47 -0.54 -5.90 7.61
C ILE A 47 -0.49 -4.85 6.50
N VAL A 48 -0.61 -5.28 5.25
CA VAL A 48 -0.63 -4.36 4.11
C VAL A 48 -1.97 -3.64 4.07
N ALA A 49 -1.96 -2.34 4.41
CA ALA A 49 -3.15 -1.50 4.30
C ALA A 49 -3.48 -1.20 2.82
N ARG A 50 -4.76 -0.99 2.52
CA ARG A 50 -5.23 -0.61 1.18
C ARG A 50 -4.56 0.68 0.69
N ASP A 51 -4.38 1.65 1.58
CA ASP A 51 -3.78 2.95 1.23
C ASP A 51 -2.33 2.79 0.77
N LEU A 52 -1.56 1.90 1.41
CA LEU A 52 -0.21 1.53 0.99
C LEU A 52 -0.18 0.96 -0.42
N PHE A 53 -1.14 0.09 -0.74
CA PHE A 53 -1.25 -0.51 -2.07
C PHE A 53 -1.63 0.52 -3.15
N ASN A 54 -2.55 1.43 -2.85
CA ASN A 54 -2.94 2.49 -3.78
C ASN A 54 -1.78 3.45 -4.07
N THR A 55 -1.02 3.85 -3.04
CA THR A 55 0.15 4.72 -3.22
C THR A 55 1.26 3.99 -3.98
N TYR A 56 1.44 2.68 -3.77
CA TYR A 56 2.32 1.85 -4.59
C TYR A 56 1.92 1.90 -6.08
N ALA A 57 0.65 1.71 -6.40
CA ALA A 57 0.17 1.71 -7.79
C ALA A 57 0.42 3.06 -8.49
N GLY A 58 0.22 4.18 -7.80
CA GLY A 58 0.54 5.50 -8.35
C GLY A 58 2.04 5.74 -8.50
N PHE A 59 2.84 5.26 -7.55
CA PHE A 59 4.29 5.35 -7.58
C PHE A 59 4.90 4.55 -8.75
N ILE A 60 4.49 3.29 -8.91
CA ILE A 60 5.06 2.41 -9.94
C ILE A 60 4.72 2.85 -11.35
N SER A 61 3.55 3.48 -11.57
CA SER A 61 3.21 4.09 -12.87
C SER A 61 4.25 5.12 -13.28
N LEU A 62 4.58 6.06 -12.39
CA LEU A 62 5.56 7.11 -12.67
C LEU A 62 6.96 6.55 -12.91
N VAL A 63 7.37 5.53 -12.15
CA VAL A 63 8.67 4.88 -12.36
C VAL A 63 8.73 4.22 -13.74
N LYS A 64 7.69 3.47 -14.12
CA LYS A 64 7.64 2.78 -15.43
C LYS A 64 7.50 3.75 -16.59
N GLU A 65 6.77 4.86 -16.42
CA GLU A 65 6.67 5.94 -17.42
C GLU A 65 8.04 6.58 -17.64
N LEU A 66 8.75 6.91 -16.55
CA LEU A 66 10.10 7.43 -16.64
C LEU A 66 11.03 6.40 -17.31
N GLU A 67 11.04 5.13 -16.88
CA GLU A 67 11.87 4.09 -17.50
C GLU A 67 11.61 3.95 -19.01
N SER A 68 10.34 3.95 -19.43
CA SER A 68 9.97 3.89 -20.85
C SER A 68 10.40 5.14 -21.61
N GLY A 69 10.33 6.30 -20.96
CA GLY A 69 10.83 7.55 -21.50
C GLY A 69 12.34 7.51 -21.69
N LEU A 70 13.09 7.09 -20.68
CA LEU A 70 14.55 7.00 -20.74
C LEU A 70 15.01 6.12 -21.91
N ASP A 71 14.33 5.00 -22.17
CA ASP A 71 14.62 4.12 -23.30
C ASP A 71 14.35 4.78 -24.69
N LYS A 72 13.55 5.86 -24.73
CA LYS A 72 13.18 6.61 -25.95
C LYS A 72 13.97 7.90 -26.13
N GLY A 73 14.88 8.25 -25.22
CA GLY A 73 15.72 9.44 -25.32
C GLY A 73 14.97 10.75 -25.07
N VAL A 74 14.16 10.81 -24.02
CA VAL A 74 13.39 12.01 -23.65
C VAL A 74 14.32 13.15 -23.22
N ASP A 75 13.86 14.39 -23.44
CA ASP A 75 14.52 15.62 -23.00
C ASP A 75 14.81 15.65 -21.49
N GLU A 76 15.94 16.27 -21.14
CA GLU A 76 16.45 16.40 -19.77
C GLU A 76 15.43 17.04 -18.82
N LEU A 77 14.67 18.03 -19.31
CA LEU A 77 13.63 18.73 -18.55
C LEU A 77 12.52 17.77 -18.10
N GLU A 78 12.10 16.86 -18.97
CA GLU A 78 11.01 15.93 -18.70
C GLU A 78 11.47 14.88 -17.68
N ILE A 79 12.72 14.42 -17.78
CA ILE A 79 13.35 13.57 -16.75
C ILE A 79 13.26 14.26 -15.39
N TYR A 80 13.62 15.55 -15.28
CA TYR A 80 13.54 16.27 -14.01
C TYR A 80 12.12 16.39 -13.46
N VAL A 81 11.13 16.66 -14.32
CA VAL A 81 9.72 16.74 -13.90
C VAL A 81 9.23 15.40 -13.36
N PHE A 82 9.61 14.29 -13.99
CA PHE A 82 9.28 12.95 -13.49
C PHE A 82 9.98 12.65 -12.16
N LEU A 83 11.25 13.01 -12.02
CA LEU A 83 11.97 12.84 -10.76
C LEU A 83 11.32 13.62 -9.61
N ASP A 84 10.90 14.86 -9.83
CA ASP A 84 10.20 15.65 -8.82
C ASP A 84 8.88 14.98 -8.38
N LYS A 85 8.11 14.43 -9.32
CA LYS A 85 6.88 13.68 -9.01
C LYS A 85 7.16 12.37 -8.26
N ILE A 86 8.24 11.67 -8.62
CA ILE A 86 8.67 10.45 -7.95
C ILE A 86 9.12 10.76 -6.52
N GLU A 87 9.88 11.83 -6.30
CA GLU A 87 10.25 12.34 -4.97
C GLU A 87 8.98 12.62 -4.15
N GLU A 88 8.02 13.37 -4.69
CA GLU A 88 6.75 13.67 -4.01
C GLU A 88 6.00 12.40 -3.61
N LYS A 89 5.83 11.45 -4.54
CA LYS A 89 5.11 10.19 -4.28
C LYS A 89 5.84 9.29 -3.30
N LEU A 90 7.17 9.29 -3.30
CA LEU A 90 7.97 8.55 -2.34
C LEU A 90 7.86 9.14 -0.93
N ALA A 91 7.84 10.48 -0.80
CA ALA A 91 7.57 11.14 0.47
C ALA A 91 6.17 10.82 1.00
N GLU A 92 5.16 10.83 0.12
CA GLU A 92 3.79 10.42 0.45
C GLU A 92 3.75 8.96 0.93
N PHE A 93 4.43 8.05 0.22
CA PHE A 93 4.51 6.64 0.57
C PHE A 93 5.15 6.42 1.96
N ILE A 94 6.26 7.13 2.26
CA ILE A 94 6.90 7.09 3.59
C ILE A 94 5.91 7.55 4.67
N ASN A 95 5.19 8.64 4.44
CA ASN A 95 4.22 9.18 5.39
C ASN A 95 3.05 8.21 5.64
N ILE A 96 2.48 7.63 4.58
CA ILE A 96 1.39 6.65 4.66
C ILE A 96 1.87 5.38 5.36
N THR A 97 3.11 4.95 5.11
CA THR A 97 3.73 3.82 5.83
C THR A 97 3.78 4.07 7.33
N ARG A 98 4.26 5.26 7.75
CA ARG A 98 4.31 5.64 9.18
C ARG A 98 2.93 5.68 9.81
N LYS A 99 1.96 6.32 9.14
CA LYS A 99 0.57 6.40 9.62
C LYS A 99 -0.08 5.02 9.75
N SER A 100 0.13 4.16 8.76
CA SER A 100 -0.39 2.79 8.75
C SER A 100 0.22 1.96 9.88
N TYR A 101 1.52 2.08 10.12
CA TYR A 101 2.19 1.44 11.26
C TYR A 101 1.61 1.88 12.61
N VAL A 102 1.43 3.19 12.82
CA VAL A 102 0.84 3.70 14.08
C VAL A 102 -0.59 3.22 14.25
N ARG A 103 -1.40 3.26 13.18
CA ARG A 103 -2.78 2.78 13.19
C ARG A 103 -2.86 1.29 13.54
N GLU A 104 -2.03 0.47 12.89
CA GLU A 104 -1.92 -0.97 13.20
C GLU A 104 -1.52 -1.19 14.66
N LYS A 105 -0.49 -0.47 15.15
CA LYS A 105 -0.05 -0.60 16.55
C LYS A 105 -1.14 -0.25 17.55
N ILE A 106 -1.92 0.80 17.30
CA ILE A 106 -3.05 1.17 18.17
C ILE A 106 -4.11 0.07 18.14
N GLN A 107 -4.50 -0.42 16.95
CA GLN A 107 -5.49 -1.49 16.81
C GLN A 107 -5.05 -2.78 17.51
N LEU A 108 -3.81 -3.20 17.29
CA LEU A 108 -3.23 -4.38 17.92
C LEU A 108 -3.06 -4.22 19.44
N SER A 109 -2.97 -2.98 19.97
CA SER A 109 -2.85 -2.73 21.40
C SER A 109 -4.19 -2.77 22.15
N LEU A 110 -5.32 -2.77 21.43
CA LEU A 110 -6.65 -2.72 22.05
C LEU A 110 -6.86 -3.80 23.13
N PRO A 111 -6.53 -5.08 22.91
CA PRO A 111 -6.69 -6.09 23.96
C PRO A 111 -5.89 -5.74 25.23
N LEU A 112 -4.65 -5.28 25.10
CA LEU A 112 -3.83 -4.89 26.27
C LEU A 112 -4.41 -3.70 27.03
N LEU A 113 -4.87 -2.69 26.30
CA LEU A 113 -5.50 -1.50 26.89
C LEU A 113 -6.77 -1.91 27.63
N MET A 114 -7.61 -2.73 27.01
CA MET A 114 -8.84 -3.26 27.62
C MET A 114 -8.54 -4.09 28.86
N THR A 115 -7.54 -4.97 28.85
CA THR A 115 -7.12 -5.75 30.03
C THR A 115 -6.70 -4.84 31.18
N THR A 116 -5.85 -3.85 30.89
CA THR A 116 -5.31 -2.93 31.90
C THR A 116 -6.40 -2.06 32.51
N ILE A 117 -7.27 -1.51 31.67
CA ILE A 117 -8.41 -0.70 32.12
C ILE A 117 -9.38 -1.55 32.94
N SER A 118 -9.65 -2.79 32.52
CA SER A 118 -10.56 -3.68 33.24
C SER A 118 -10.05 -3.95 34.66
N PHE A 119 -8.79 -4.38 34.82
CA PHE A 119 -8.21 -4.61 36.15
C PHE A 119 -8.10 -3.34 36.99
N ALA A 120 -7.79 -2.19 36.37
CA ALA A 120 -7.79 -0.92 37.08
C ALA A 120 -9.20 -0.58 37.62
N LEU A 121 -10.25 -0.81 36.83
CA LEU A 121 -11.63 -0.60 37.28
C LEU A 121 -12.05 -1.60 38.36
N PHE A 122 -11.65 -2.87 38.27
CA PHE A 122 -11.97 -3.86 39.29
C PHE A 122 -11.35 -3.52 40.64
N ILE A 123 -10.08 -3.11 40.65
CA ILE A 123 -9.40 -2.64 41.86
C ILE A 123 -10.09 -1.42 42.48
N LEU A 124 -10.63 -0.51 41.66
CA LEU A 124 -11.35 0.67 42.15
C LEU A 124 -12.71 0.33 42.77
N ILE A 125 -13.37 -0.73 42.32
CA ILE A 125 -14.69 -1.14 42.82
C ILE A 125 -14.52 -2.01 44.08
N ASP A 126 -13.73 -3.07 44.00
CA ASP A 126 -13.50 -4.01 45.09
C ASP A 126 -12.14 -4.71 44.91
N PRO A 127 -11.08 -4.25 45.59
CA PRO A 127 -9.72 -4.72 45.34
C PRO A 127 -9.47 -6.09 45.95
N VAL A 128 -9.25 -7.09 45.08
CA VAL A 128 -8.78 -8.43 45.45
C VAL A 128 -7.36 -8.68 44.98
N ILE A 129 -6.65 -9.60 45.65
CA ILE A 129 -5.22 -9.87 45.38
C ILE A 129 -4.97 -10.27 43.91
N PRO A 130 -5.78 -11.15 43.28
CA PRO A 130 -5.61 -11.50 41.87
C PRO A 130 -5.63 -10.29 40.94
N ASP A 131 -6.54 -9.34 41.16
CA ASP A 131 -6.69 -8.17 40.28
C ASP A 131 -5.49 -7.22 40.37
N ILE A 132 -4.94 -7.02 41.57
CA ILE A 132 -3.72 -6.22 41.79
C ILE A 132 -2.54 -6.84 41.05
N ILE A 133 -2.36 -8.17 41.18
CA ILE A 133 -1.30 -8.90 40.48
C ILE A 133 -1.49 -8.79 38.97
N SER A 134 -2.73 -8.97 38.49
CA SER A 134 -3.06 -8.92 37.07
C SER A 134 -2.91 -7.53 36.45
N LEU A 135 -3.15 -6.45 37.20
CA LEU A 135 -2.81 -5.10 36.75
C LEU A 135 -1.30 -4.96 36.54
N GLY A 136 -0.48 -5.44 37.48
CA GLY A 136 0.98 -5.44 37.35
C GLY A 136 1.46 -6.19 36.10
N PHE A 137 0.93 -7.39 35.86
CA PHE A 137 1.22 -8.15 34.64
C PHE A 137 0.75 -7.45 33.36
N SER A 138 -0.37 -6.73 33.40
CA SER A 138 -0.86 -6.00 32.22
C SER A 138 0.08 -4.86 31.83
N ILE A 139 0.62 -4.13 32.81
CA ILE A 139 1.61 -3.06 32.60
C ILE A 139 2.92 -3.64 32.03
N LEU A 140 3.38 -4.77 32.57
CA LEU A 140 4.53 -5.49 32.01
C LEU A 140 4.25 -5.96 30.57
N GLY A 141 3.05 -6.48 30.32
CA GLY A 141 2.58 -6.88 28.99
C GLY A 141 2.63 -5.75 27.97
N MET A 142 2.25 -4.52 28.36
CA MET A 142 2.39 -3.34 27.48
C MET A 142 3.83 -3.05 27.10
N THR A 143 4.74 -3.19 28.06
CA THR A 143 6.18 -3.01 27.80
C THR A 143 6.68 -4.06 26.81
N ILE A 144 6.29 -5.32 27.00
CA ILE A 144 6.63 -6.41 26.07
C ILE A 144 6.05 -6.15 24.68
N PHE A 145 4.80 -5.68 24.58
CA PHE A 145 4.11 -5.37 23.32
C PHE A 145 4.86 -4.34 22.47
N TYR A 146 5.51 -3.37 23.11
CA TYR A 146 6.32 -2.37 22.41
C TYR A 146 7.46 -3.01 21.60
N PHE A 147 8.12 -4.01 22.17
CA PHE A 147 9.21 -4.75 21.51
C PHE A 147 8.70 -5.87 20.60
N ASN A 148 7.66 -6.58 21.01
CA ASN A 148 7.10 -7.71 20.27
C ASN A 148 5.58 -7.78 20.47
N SER A 149 4.83 -7.45 19.43
CA SER A 149 3.36 -7.42 19.46
C SER A 149 2.74 -8.78 19.78
N THR A 150 3.28 -9.88 19.24
CA THR A 150 2.76 -11.23 19.47
C THR A 150 2.97 -11.66 20.93
N LEU A 151 4.16 -11.42 21.48
CA LEU A 151 4.44 -11.73 22.89
C LEU A 151 3.60 -10.85 23.84
N GLY A 152 3.41 -9.58 23.50
CA GLY A 152 2.53 -8.68 24.25
C GLY A 152 1.08 -9.17 24.26
N LEU A 153 0.54 -9.60 23.11
CA LEU A 153 -0.80 -10.17 23.02
C LEU A 153 -0.91 -11.53 23.75
N LEU A 154 0.13 -12.37 23.70
CA LEU A 154 0.17 -13.62 24.46
C LEU A 154 0.17 -13.36 25.97
N SER A 155 0.80 -12.28 26.42
CA SER A 155 0.79 -11.89 27.83
C SER A 155 -0.61 -11.56 28.35
N VAL A 156 -1.51 -11.04 27.49
CA VAL A 156 -2.92 -10.82 27.84
C VAL A 156 -3.60 -12.14 28.16
N VAL A 157 -3.46 -13.13 27.26
CA VAL A 157 -4.05 -14.45 27.43
C VAL A 157 -3.49 -15.13 28.68
N ALA A 158 -2.17 -15.09 28.87
CA ALA A 158 -1.51 -15.65 30.04
C ALA A 158 -1.97 -14.98 31.34
N ASN A 159 -2.13 -13.65 31.34
CA ASN A 159 -2.57 -12.90 32.51
C ASN A 159 -4.01 -13.25 32.90
N ILE A 160 -4.91 -13.38 31.93
CA ILE A 160 -6.31 -13.76 32.18
C ILE A 160 -6.39 -15.20 32.72
N VAL A 161 -5.65 -16.14 32.13
CA VAL A 161 -5.59 -17.52 32.64
C VAL A 161 -5.02 -17.55 34.06
N LEU A 162 -3.97 -16.76 34.33
CA LEU A 162 -3.37 -16.65 35.66
C LEU A 162 -4.36 -16.06 36.68
N ASN A 163 -5.09 -15.01 36.31
CA ASN A 163 -6.12 -14.42 37.17
C ASN A 163 -7.17 -15.48 37.54
N ILE A 164 -7.74 -16.18 36.56
CA ILE A 164 -8.75 -17.23 36.79
C ILE A 164 -8.22 -18.30 37.75
N MET A 165 -6.97 -18.75 37.56
CA MET A 165 -6.35 -19.76 38.42
C MET A 165 -6.12 -19.26 39.85
N LEU A 166 -5.66 -18.01 40.02
CA LEU A 166 -5.45 -17.39 41.32
C LEU A 166 -6.79 -17.15 42.05
N SER A 167 -7.79 -16.65 41.33
CA SER A 167 -9.14 -16.41 41.84
C SER A 167 -9.82 -17.70 42.27
N LEU A 168 -9.62 -18.81 41.55
CA LEU A 168 -10.06 -20.15 41.98
C LEU A 168 -9.32 -20.62 43.24
N TYR A 169 -8.00 -20.43 43.31
CA TYR A 169 -7.19 -20.86 44.46
C TYR A 169 -7.54 -20.10 45.75
N LEU A 170 -7.87 -18.81 45.64
CA LEU A 170 -8.21 -17.94 46.77
C LEU A 170 -9.71 -17.91 47.10
N ASN A 171 -10.56 -18.62 46.34
CA ASN A 171 -12.03 -18.56 46.41
C ASN A 171 -12.60 -17.16 46.16
N GLU A 172 -11.96 -16.37 45.30
CA GLU A 172 -12.34 -15.01 44.91
C GLU A 172 -12.87 -14.97 43.46
N LEU A 173 -13.35 -16.11 42.92
CA LEU A 173 -13.82 -16.17 41.54
C LEU A 173 -15.11 -15.36 41.31
N ARG A 174 -15.01 -14.38 40.42
CA ARG A 174 -16.10 -13.48 40.03
C ARG A 174 -16.61 -13.79 38.63
N LEU A 175 -17.75 -14.50 38.56
CA LEU A 175 -18.36 -14.91 37.29
C LEU A 175 -18.85 -13.73 36.44
N ASP A 176 -19.22 -12.61 37.07
CA ASP A 176 -19.62 -11.36 36.43
C ASP A 176 -18.47 -10.71 35.63
N ILE A 177 -17.23 -10.91 36.08
CA ILE A 177 -16.01 -10.40 35.44
C ILE A 177 -15.47 -11.37 34.38
N LEU A 178 -15.56 -12.67 34.67
CA LEU A 178 -14.97 -13.74 33.85
C LEU A 178 -15.39 -13.67 32.38
N PHE A 179 -16.65 -13.30 32.09
CA PHE A 179 -17.12 -13.19 30.72
C PHE A 179 -16.39 -12.09 29.93
N LEU A 180 -16.17 -10.92 30.54
CA LEU A 180 -15.41 -9.83 29.92
C LEU A 180 -13.96 -10.24 29.66
N GLU A 181 -13.32 -10.89 30.63
CA GLU A 181 -11.95 -11.36 30.49
C GLU A 181 -11.82 -12.39 29.36
N VAL A 182 -12.73 -13.35 29.27
CA VAL A 182 -12.74 -14.33 28.17
C VAL A 182 -12.89 -13.64 26.80
N ILE A 183 -13.73 -12.61 26.69
CA ILE A 183 -13.85 -11.81 25.45
C ILE A 183 -12.53 -11.11 25.12
N ILE A 184 -11.86 -10.52 26.12
CA ILE A 184 -10.57 -9.84 25.92
C ILE A 184 -9.50 -10.86 25.48
N ALA A 185 -9.44 -12.03 26.10
CA ALA A 185 -8.54 -13.11 25.71
C ALA A 185 -8.82 -13.58 24.27
N PHE A 186 -10.09 -13.79 23.92
CA PHE A 186 -10.48 -14.17 22.56
C PHE A 186 -10.08 -13.11 21.54
N SER A 187 -10.29 -11.83 21.85
CA SER A 187 -9.83 -10.71 21.04
C SER A 187 -8.30 -10.73 20.85
N ALA A 188 -7.53 -10.97 21.91
CA ALA A 188 -6.06 -11.08 21.81
C ALA A 188 -5.64 -12.24 20.90
N VAL A 189 -6.27 -13.42 21.03
CA VAL A 189 -6.02 -14.59 20.17
C VAL A 189 -6.34 -14.29 18.71
N LEU A 190 -7.45 -13.61 18.44
CA LEU A 190 -7.82 -13.21 17.08
C LEU A 190 -6.76 -12.29 16.46
N HIS A 191 -6.26 -11.32 17.20
CA HIS A 191 -5.19 -10.43 16.72
C HIS A 191 -3.87 -11.18 16.49
N ILE A 192 -3.52 -12.14 17.36
CA ILE A 192 -2.36 -13.03 17.13
C ILE A 192 -2.53 -13.82 15.82
N TYR A 193 -3.73 -14.37 15.59
CA TYR A 193 -4.03 -15.10 14.37
C TYR A 193 -3.88 -14.22 13.13
N ILE A 194 -4.41 -12.98 13.15
CA ILE A 194 -4.27 -12.03 12.05
C ILE A 194 -2.80 -11.73 11.75
N ILE A 195 -1.98 -11.44 12.77
CA ILE A 195 -0.53 -11.18 12.62
C ILE A 195 0.19 -12.39 12.00
N ARG A 196 -0.17 -13.60 12.46
CA ARG A 196 0.40 -14.85 11.95
C ARG A 196 0.04 -15.06 10.49
N GLU A 197 -1.23 -14.85 10.13
CA GLU A 197 -1.72 -15.03 8.77
C GLU A 197 -1.12 -13.98 7.82
N SER A 198 -1.01 -12.72 8.24
CA SER A 198 -0.36 -11.66 7.46
C SER A 198 1.14 -11.90 7.25
N SER A 199 1.74 -12.75 8.08
CA SER A 199 3.14 -13.17 7.95
C SER A 199 3.28 -14.52 7.21
N SER A 200 2.18 -15.13 6.76
CA SER A 200 2.19 -16.42 6.08
C SER A 200 2.77 -16.29 4.67
N VAL A 201 3.47 -17.33 4.21
CA VAL A 201 4.00 -17.38 2.83
C VAL A 201 2.85 -17.24 1.82
N GLY A 202 1.68 -17.82 2.12
CA GLY A 202 0.49 -17.72 1.26
C GLY A 202 -0.02 -16.28 1.11
N TYR A 203 -0.09 -15.52 2.21
CA TYR A 203 -0.48 -14.11 2.16
C TYR A 203 0.55 -13.27 1.40
N ILE A 204 1.83 -13.46 1.71
CA ILE A 204 2.92 -12.76 1.01
C ILE A 204 2.88 -13.06 -0.49
N ASP A 205 2.69 -14.32 -0.89
CA ASP A 205 2.56 -14.73 -2.29
C ASP A 205 1.35 -14.07 -2.98
N GLN A 206 0.21 -13.95 -2.29
CA GLN A 206 -0.96 -13.25 -2.84
C GLN A 206 -0.69 -11.76 -3.05
N VAL A 207 -0.02 -11.10 -2.09
CA VAL A 207 0.37 -9.70 -2.23
C VAL A 207 1.35 -9.54 -3.40
N VAL A 208 2.39 -10.37 -3.47
CA VAL A 208 3.37 -10.33 -4.57
C VAL A 208 2.72 -10.59 -5.93
N LYS A 209 1.77 -11.53 -6.04
CA LYS A 209 0.98 -11.74 -7.26
C LYS A 209 0.18 -10.50 -7.64
N SER A 210 -0.43 -9.84 -6.66
CA SER A 210 -1.20 -8.60 -6.88
C SER A 210 -0.30 -7.45 -7.34
N LEU A 211 0.89 -7.30 -6.75
CA LEU A 211 1.89 -6.32 -7.21
C LEU A 211 2.31 -6.59 -8.65
N LYS A 212 2.65 -7.85 -8.99
CA LYS A 212 2.99 -8.23 -10.37
C LYS A 212 1.87 -7.97 -11.36
N ALA A 213 0.61 -8.17 -10.95
CA ALA A 213 -0.55 -7.87 -11.79
C ALA A 213 -0.66 -6.37 -12.07
N VAL A 214 -0.43 -5.51 -11.06
CA VAL A 214 -0.36 -4.06 -11.24
C VAL A 214 0.78 -3.68 -12.17
N ASP A 215 1.98 -4.22 -11.98
CA ASP A 215 3.14 -3.93 -12.83
C ASP A 215 2.86 -4.30 -14.30
N THR A 216 2.25 -5.47 -14.53
CA THR A 216 1.88 -5.94 -15.88
C THR A 216 0.82 -5.04 -16.51
N LEU A 217 -0.17 -4.62 -15.72
CA LEU A 217 -1.25 -3.73 -16.16
C LEU A 217 -0.68 -2.35 -16.53
N VAL A 218 0.15 -1.76 -15.68
CA VAL A 218 0.86 -0.50 -15.94
C VAL A 218 1.73 -0.60 -17.20
N ALA A 219 2.52 -1.67 -17.34
CA ALA A 219 3.33 -1.89 -18.55
C ALA A 219 2.49 -2.03 -19.82
N SER A 220 1.26 -2.57 -19.72
CA SER A 220 0.34 -2.67 -20.85
C SER A 220 -0.20 -1.30 -21.30
N TYR A 221 -0.40 -0.36 -20.37
CA TYR A 221 -0.84 1.01 -20.65
C TYR A 221 0.29 1.90 -21.20
N ILE A 222 1.54 1.64 -20.79
CA ILE A 222 2.71 2.43 -21.21
C ILE A 222 3.26 1.97 -22.58
N LYS A 223 2.62 1.00 -23.24
CA LYS A 223 3.05 0.53 -24.57
C LYS A 223 3.22 1.72 -25.52
N PRO A 224 4.43 1.92 -26.09
CA PRO A 224 4.62 2.92 -27.12
C PRO A 224 3.63 2.65 -28.24
N MET A 225 2.73 3.60 -28.49
CA MET A 225 2.04 3.61 -29.77
C MET A 225 3.07 3.93 -30.83
N ASP A 226 3.12 3.09 -31.86
CA ASP A 226 3.94 3.33 -33.02
C ASP A 226 3.54 4.69 -33.62
N VAL A 227 4.49 5.63 -33.61
CA VAL A 227 4.30 7.00 -34.11
C VAL A 227 3.81 6.98 -35.56
N SER A 228 4.25 5.99 -36.35
CA SER A 228 3.79 5.81 -37.72
C SER A 228 2.33 5.37 -37.79
N ALA A 229 1.89 4.51 -36.87
CA ALA A 229 0.51 4.06 -36.77
C ALA A 229 -0.40 5.17 -36.23
N VAL A 230 0.06 6.00 -35.29
CA VAL A 230 -0.67 7.19 -34.83
C VAL A 230 -0.78 8.24 -35.94
N ALA A 231 0.29 8.50 -36.69
CA ALA A 231 0.26 9.41 -37.83
C ALA A 231 -0.68 8.89 -38.93
N SER A 232 -0.67 7.57 -39.18
CA SER A 232 -1.59 6.89 -40.09
C SER A 232 -3.05 7.05 -39.64
N LEU A 233 -3.34 6.83 -38.36
CA LEU A 233 -4.68 7.04 -37.79
C LEU A 233 -5.14 8.48 -37.94
N LEU A 234 -4.31 9.46 -37.58
CA LEU A 234 -4.68 10.88 -37.67
C LEU A 234 -4.89 11.34 -39.12
N SER A 235 -4.09 10.82 -40.05
CA SER A 235 -4.28 11.09 -41.49
C SER A 235 -5.53 10.40 -42.06
N THR A 236 -5.85 9.20 -41.57
CA THR A 236 -7.08 8.47 -41.90
C THR A 236 -8.31 9.21 -41.38
N ILE A 237 -8.26 9.80 -40.19
CA ILE A 237 -9.34 10.66 -39.68
C ILE A 237 -9.51 11.91 -40.58
N GLN A 238 -8.41 12.55 -40.98
CA GLN A 238 -8.47 13.72 -41.87
C GLN A 238 -9.10 13.38 -43.22
N SER A 239 -8.82 12.21 -43.78
CA SER A 239 -9.37 11.79 -45.08
C SER A 239 -10.78 11.22 -45.00
N HIS A 240 -11.21 10.72 -43.83
CA HIS A 240 -12.53 10.12 -43.65
C HIS A 240 -13.65 11.14 -43.43
N TYR A 241 -13.34 12.30 -42.85
CA TYR A 241 -14.34 13.35 -42.60
C TYR A 241 -14.25 14.46 -43.65
N SER A 242 -15.36 14.71 -44.34
CA SER A 242 -15.47 15.66 -45.46
C SER A 242 -15.34 17.14 -45.07
N THR A 243 -15.37 17.46 -43.77
CA THR A 243 -15.24 18.83 -43.25
C THR A 243 -14.06 18.93 -42.30
N ASP A 244 -13.14 19.87 -42.55
CA ASP A 244 -11.92 20.06 -41.76
C ASP A 244 -12.18 20.24 -40.26
N LYS A 245 -13.23 20.99 -39.89
CA LYS A 245 -13.58 21.21 -38.47
C LYS A 245 -14.02 19.93 -37.76
N ILE A 246 -14.68 19.02 -38.47
CA ILE A 246 -15.11 17.73 -37.93
C ILE A 246 -13.90 16.81 -37.81
N ALA A 247 -13.06 16.75 -38.85
CA ALA A 247 -11.80 16.00 -38.82
C ALA A 247 -10.91 16.42 -37.63
N GLU A 248 -10.79 17.71 -37.37
CA GLU A 248 -9.97 18.25 -36.27
C GLU A 248 -10.51 17.85 -34.89
N LEU A 249 -11.83 17.90 -34.68
CA LEU A 249 -12.49 17.42 -33.47
C LEU A 249 -12.27 15.93 -33.23
N PHE A 250 -12.39 15.10 -34.27
CA PHE A 250 -12.16 13.66 -34.18
C PHE A 250 -10.69 13.32 -33.99
N ARG A 251 -9.76 14.09 -34.58
CA ARG A 251 -8.32 13.96 -34.33
C ARG A 251 -7.99 14.30 -32.88
N TYR A 252 -8.54 15.39 -32.34
CA TYR A 252 -8.38 15.73 -30.93
C TYR A 252 -8.92 14.63 -30.02
N LYS A 253 -10.12 14.12 -30.30
CA LYS A 253 -10.70 12.99 -29.55
C LYS A 253 -9.83 11.73 -29.65
N ALA A 254 -9.28 11.42 -30.82
CA ALA A 254 -8.38 10.30 -31.02
C ALA A 254 -7.13 10.45 -30.14
N VAL A 255 -6.47 11.61 -30.18
CA VAL A 255 -5.30 11.91 -29.34
C VAL A 255 -5.63 11.76 -27.87
N VAL A 256 -6.77 12.29 -27.40
CA VAL A 256 -7.21 12.15 -26.01
C VAL A 256 -7.47 10.69 -25.63
N MET A 257 -8.08 9.89 -26.50
CA MET A 257 -8.29 8.45 -26.24
C MET A 257 -6.98 7.69 -26.22
N LEU A 258 -6.06 7.99 -27.13
CA LEU A 258 -4.73 7.39 -27.15
C LEU A 258 -3.93 7.76 -25.88
N MET A 259 -4.00 9.02 -25.44
CA MET A 259 -3.42 9.49 -24.17
C MET A 259 -4.03 8.80 -22.94
N ASN A 260 -5.28 8.34 -23.03
CA ASN A 260 -5.96 7.56 -21.99
C ASN A 260 -5.71 6.04 -22.12
N GLY A 261 -4.79 5.61 -22.98
CA GLY A 261 -4.33 4.23 -23.07
C GLY A 261 -5.19 3.29 -23.92
N TYR A 262 -6.09 3.82 -24.76
CA TYR A 262 -6.83 3.00 -25.73
C TYR A 262 -5.92 2.55 -26.88
N SER A 263 -6.09 1.32 -27.37
CA SER A 263 -5.36 0.84 -28.54
C SER A 263 -5.82 1.55 -29.82
N ILE A 264 -4.97 1.60 -30.85
CA ILE A 264 -5.33 2.20 -32.15
C ILE A 264 -6.60 1.55 -32.71
N GLU A 265 -6.73 0.24 -32.60
CA GLU A 265 -7.91 -0.53 -33.06
C GLU A 265 -9.19 -0.15 -32.28
N GLU A 266 -9.08 0.11 -30.97
CA GLU A 266 -10.20 0.57 -30.14
C GLU A 266 -10.61 2.00 -30.48
N VAL A 267 -9.64 2.86 -30.77
CA VAL A 267 -9.88 4.24 -31.20
C VAL A 267 -10.53 4.25 -32.59
N GLU A 268 -10.02 3.50 -33.55
CA GLU A 268 -10.63 3.33 -34.88
C GLU A 268 -12.08 2.83 -34.77
N LYS A 269 -12.29 1.79 -33.96
CA LYS A 269 -13.62 1.23 -33.73
C LYS A 269 -14.57 2.24 -33.08
N SER A 270 -14.08 3.11 -32.20
CA SER A 270 -14.90 4.15 -31.55
C SER A 270 -15.22 5.33 -32.47
N LEU A 271 -14.24 5.78 -33.26
CA LEU A 271 -14.38 6.96 -34.11
C LEU A 271 -15.09 6.65 -35.42
N PHE A 272 -14.91 5.46 -36.00
CA PHE A 272 -15.45 5.13 -37.32
C PHE A 272 -16.72 4.26 -37.30
N ARG A 273 -17.07 3.61 -36.18
CA ARG A 273 -18.39 2.95 -36.06
C ARG A 273 -19.55 3.92 -35.83
N ALA A 274 -19.27 5.18 -35.50
CA ALA A 274 -20.29 6.20 -35.27
C ALA A 274 -20.69 6.97 -36.54
N SER A 275 -20.20 6.59 -37.73
CA SER A 275 -20.59 7.25 -38.99
C SER A 275 -21.89 6.64 -39.55
N PRO A 276 -23.01 7.39 -39.60
CA PRO A 276 -24.26 6.91 -40.18
C PRO A 276 -24.30 7.05 -41.71
N GLU A 277 -23.16 7.06 -42.39
CA GLU A 277 -23.08 7.25 -43.85
C GLU A 277 -22.57 5.98 -44.54
N LYS A 278 -23.38 4.92 -44.49
CA LYS A 278 -23.43 3.85 -45.52
C LYS A 278 -24.66 2.95 -45.29
N GLN A 279 -25.84 3.54 -45.39
CA GLN A 279 -27.09 2.81 -45.65
C GLN A 279 -27.95 3.54 -46.68
N ILE A 280 -27.37 3.95 -47.83
CA ILE A 280 -28.16 4.20 -49.04
C ILE A 280 -27.28 3.83 -50.25
N THR A 281 -27.45 2.60 -50.73
CA THR A 281 -27.81 2.21 -52.11
C THR A 281 -27.88 0.69 -52.16
#